data_AF-A0A3C0Z9G5-F1
#
_entry.id   AF-A0A3C0Z9G5-F1
#
_cell.length_a   1.000
_cell.length_b   1.000
_cell.length_c   1.000
_cell.angle_alpha   90.00
_cell.angle_beta   90.00
_cell.angle_gamma   90.00
#
_symmetry.space_group_name_H-M   'P 1'
#
loop_
_entity.id
_entity.type
_entity.pdbx_description
1 polymer ?
#
loop_
_entity_poly.entity_id
_entity_poly.type
_entity_poly.pdbx_seq_one_letter_code
_entity_poly.pdbx_strand_id
1 'polypeptide(L)'
;NPYESILTNVCGSYALAKLADKYEVSKFVMVSTDKAVNPTNVMGATKRVAEIAVSTVNKYSKTNFIVTRFGNVLGSNGSVIPLFERQMLHGGPLTITDPNITRYFMTIPEACQLVQEAAVMGKGGEIFVFDMGEPVKIMELAKQMIRLKGYNYPEDIDIKVVGLRPGEKIFEELLANGENTEKTYHEKIMIAKVNTADLDMQKSRVEFLCQYVEDANPSADKMELVRLIKLIVPEYRSQNSVFQTLDK
;
A
#
# COMPACT_ATOMS: atom_id res chain seq x y z
N ASN A 1 -8.30 -1.02 11.30
CA ASN A 1 -8.58 -0.08 12.40
C ASN A 1 -8.10 1.30 11.97
N PRO A 2 -8.98 2.29 11.75
CA PRO A 2 -8.57 3.63 11.29
C PRO A 2 -7.60 4.35 12.22
N TYR A 3 -7.86 4.31 13.53
CA TYR A 3 -7.06 5.00 14.54
C TYR A 3 -5.58 4.59 14.48
N GLU A 4 -5.31 3.30 14.65
CA GLU A 4 -3.95 2.73 14.58
C GLU A 4 -3.27 2.95 13.22
N SER A 5 -4.05 2.90 12.14
CA SER A 5 -3.51 3.10 10.78
C SER A 5 -3.09 4.56 10.59
N ILE A 6 -3.82 5.53 11.14
CA ILE A 6 -3.45 6.95 11.06
C ILE A 6 -2.21 7.20 11.92
N LEU A 7 -2.21 6.76 13.19
CA LEU A 7 -1.06 6.97 14.08
C LEU A 7 0.22 6.39 13.50
N THR A 8 0.17 5.14 13.03
CA THR A 8 1.36 4.44 12.54
C THR A 8 1.78 4.94 11.16
N ASN A 9 0.86 4.92 10.19
CA ASN A 9 1.23 5.19 8.80
C ASN A 9 1.36 6.69 8.53
N VAL A 10 0.44 7.51 9.04
CA VAL A 10 0.40 8.95 8.75
C VAL A 10 1.26 9.72 9.74
N CYS A 11 0.90 9.71 11.03
CA CYS A 11 1.60 10.51 12.04
C CYS A 11 3.07 10.09 12.15
N GLY A 12 3.34 8.77 12.16
CA GLY A 12 4.69 8.23 12.18
C GLY A 12 5.54 8.68 10.97
N SER A 13 5.04 8.51 9.75
CA SER A 13 5.77 8.93 8.54
C SER A 13 5.98 10.44 8.50
N TYR A 14 4.95 11.22 8.88
CA TYR A 14 5.03 12.69 8.87
C TYR A 14 5.99 13.22 9.93
N ALA A 15 5.99 12.64 11.13
CA ALA A 15 6.96 12.98 12.17
C ALA A 15 8.39 12.69 11.73
N LEU A 16 8.65 11.50 11.17
CA LEU A 16 9.98 11.15 10.63
C LEU A 16 10.40 12.08 9.50
N ALA A 17 9.49 12.45 8.60
CA ALA A 17 9.79 13.38 7.52
C ALA A 17 10.17 14.77 8.04
N LYS A 18 9.41 15.32 9.00
CA LYS A 18 9.74 16.59 9.65
C LYS A 18 11.09 16.55 10.39
N LEU A 19 11.43 15.42 11.02
CA LEU A 19 12.72 15.25 11.67
C LEU A 19 13.86 15.15 10.65
N ALA A 20 13.66 14.44 9.54
CA ALA A 20 14.64 14.34 8.46
C ALA A 20 14.94 15.73 7.87
N ASP A 21 13.91 16.54 7.64
CA ASP A 21 14.05 17.95 7.23
C ASP A 21 14.80 18.78 8.28
N LYS A 22 14.37 18.73 9.55
CA LYS A 22 14.98 19.48 10.66
C LYS A 22 16.47 19.21 10.83
N TYR A 23 16.90 17.97 10.62
CA TYR A 23 18.30 17.55 10.75
C TYR A 23 19.04 17.48 9.41
N GLU A 24 18.46 18.03 8.33
CA GLU A 24 19.06 18.13 7.00
C GLU A 24 19.63 16.79 6.47
N VAL A 25 18.86 15.71 6.62
CA VAL A 25 19.22 14.40 6.06
C VAL A 25 19.32 14.52 4.53
N SER A 26 20.28 13.84 3.91
CA SER A 26 20.48 13.95 2.46
C SER A 26 19.32 13.35 1.65
N LYS A 27 18.86 12.16 2.02
CA LYS A 27 17.75 11.44 1.37
C LYS A 27 16.87 10.72 2.37
N PHE A 28 15.56 10.79 2.15
CA PHE A 28 14.56 10.04 2.88
C PHE A 28 13.77 9.17 1.89
N VAL A 29 13.72 7.86 2.11
CA VAL A 29 13.01 6.93 1.22
C VAL A 29 11.84 6.29 1.97
N MET A 30 10.62 6.59 1.51
CA MET A 30 9.39 6.00 2.03
C MET A 30 8.97 4.80 1.18
N VAL A 31 8.88 3.63 1.82
CA VAL A 31 8.25 2.46 1.20
C VAL A 31 6.74 2.59 1.29
N SER A 32 6.08 2.63 0.14
CA SER A 32 4.63 2.62 -0.03
C SER A 32 4.17 1.28 -0.65
N THR A 33 2.94 1.22 -1.14
CA THR A 33 2.30 0.00 -1.64
C THR A 33 1.37 0.32 -2.81
N ASP A 34 1.20 -0.64 -3.71
CA ASP A 34 0.11 -0.66 -4.70
C ASP A 34 -1.27 -0.32 -4.11
N LYS A 35 -1.56 -0.71 -2.86
CA LYS A 35 -2.84 -0.40 -2.18
C LYS A 35 -3.07 1.08 -1.92
N ALA A 36 -2.04 1.92 -2.01
CA ALA A 36 -2.17 3.38 -1.94
C ALA A 36 -2.77 3.98 -3.23
N VAL A 37 -2.81 3.20 -4.31
CA VAL A 37 -3.38 3.56 -5.60
C VAL A 37 -4.89 3.27 -5.59
N ASN A 38 -5.72 4.28 -5.89
CA ASN A 38 -7.20 4.22 -5.83
C ASN A 38 -7.67 3.39 -4.62
N PRO A 39 -7.30 3.77 -3.38
CA PRO A 39 -7.40 2.89 -2.24
C PRO A 39 -8.85 2.46 -1.99
N THR A 40 -9.05 1.24 -1.50
CA THR A 40 -10.38 0.68 -1.18
C THR A 40 -10.54 0.29 0.28
N ASN A 41 -9.44 0.35 1.03
CA ASN A 41 -9.36 0.07 2.45
C ASN A 41 -8.58 1.16 3.18
N VAL A 42 -8.72 1.19 4.50
CA VAL A 42 -8.11 2.22 5.35
C VAL A 42 -6.59 2.14 5.38
N MET A 43 -6.01 0.94 5.25
CA MET A 43 -4.55 0.77 5.21
C MET A 43 -3.96 1.45 3.96
N GLY A 44 -4.49 1.13 2.78
CA GLY A 44 -4.10 1.77 1.52
C GLY A 44 -4.33 3.28 1.56
N ALA A 45 -5.48 3.73 2.05
CA ALA A 45 -5.79 5.16 2.13
C ALA A 45 -4.83 5.91 3.07
N THR A 46 -4.49 5.34 4.23
CA THR A 46 -3.51 5.98 5.14
C THR A 46 -2.09 5.96 4.59
N LYS A 47 -1.70 4.94 3.80
CA LYS A 47 -0.43 4.97 3.05
C LYS A 47 -0.44 6.09 2.01
N ARG A 48 -1.55 6.30 1.30
CA ARG A 48 -1.70 7.42 0.37
C ARG A 48 -1.62 8.79 1.06
N VAL A 49 -2.27 8.94 2.21
CA VAL A 49 -2.13 10.15 3.05
C VAL A 49 -0.68 10.36 3.47
N ALA A 50 0.05 9.30 3.83
CA ALA A 50 1.46 9.39 4.21
C ALA A 50 2.36 9.82 3.03
N GLU A 51 2.09 9.37 1.80
CA GLU A 51 2.78 9.88 0.61
C GLU A 51 2.57 11.38 0.44
N ILE A 52 1.31 11.85 0.60
CA ILE A 52 0.97 13.27 0.53
C ILE A 52 1.70 14.04 1.64
N ALA A 53 1.70 13.52 2.87
CA ALA A 53 2.38 14.13 4.01
C ALA A 53 3.87 14.34 3.73
N VAL A 54 4.56 13.31 3.22
CA VAL A 54 5.97 13.38 2.82
C VAL A 54 6.18 14.40 1.71
N SER A 55 5.33 14.41 0.68
CA SER A 55 5.39 15.39 -0.41
C SER A 55 5.20 16.83 0.07
N THR A 56 4.39 17.07 1.11
CA THR A 56 4.22 18.40 1.69
C THR A 56 5.49 18.91 2.38
N VAL A 57 6.28 18.02 2.99
CA VAL A 57 7.58 18.37 3.59
C VAL A 57 8.61 18.61 2.50
N ASN A 58 8.66 17.75 1.48
CA ASN A 58 9.58 17.86 0.34
C ASN A 58 9.52 19.23 -0.35
N LYS A 59 8.32 19.81 -0.48
CA LYS A 59 8.10 21.11 -1.15
C LYS A 59 9.01 22.24 -0.61
N TYR A 60 9.37 22.19 0.67
CA TYR A 60 10.15 23.24 1.35
C TYR A 60 11.50 22.77 1.85
N SER A 61 11.77 21.47 1.78
CA SER A 61 12.97 20.87 2.35
C SER A 61 14.13 20.87 1.37
N LYS A 62 15.35 20.85 1.92
CA LYS A 62 16.58 20.48 1.17
C LYS A 62 16.82 18.96 1.16
N THR A 63 16.12 18.22 2.02
CA THR A 63 16.14 16.75 2.05
C THR A 63 15.41 16.23 0.82
N ASN A 64 16.01 15.29 0.09
CA ASN A 64 15.33 14.65 -1.03
C ASN A 64 14.41 13.56 -0.51
N PHE A 65 13.09 13.78 -0.58
CA PHE A 65 12.11 12.76 -0.22
C PHE A 65 11.69 11.95 -1.43
N ILE A 66 11.81 10.64 -1.32
CA ILE A 66 11.53 9.69 -2.39
C ILE A 66 10.48 8.71 -1.87
N VAL A 67 9.48 8.40 -2.69
CA VAL A 67 8.49 7.36 -2.39
C VAL A 67 8.66 6.22 -3.38
N THR A 68 8.55 4.97 -2.93
CA THR A 68 8.53 3.79 -3.81
C THR A 68 7.24 3.01 -3.63
N ARG A 69 6.52 2.72 -4.71
CA ARG A 69 5.31 1.88 -4.76
C ARG A 69 5.62 0.56 -5.45
N PHE A 70 5.27 -0.53 -4.79
CA PHE A 70 5.25 -1.88 -5.35
C PHE A 70 4.22 -2.74 -4.61
N GLY A 71 3.90 -3.87 -5.23
CA GLY A 71 2.92 -4.84 -4.74
C GLY A 71 3.50 -5.83 -3.74
N ASN A 72 3.01 -7.07 -3.80
CA ASN A 72 3.34 -8.07 -2.80
C ASN A 72 4.79 -8.57 -2.94
N VAL A 73 5.42 -8.85 -1.80
CA VAL A 73 6.72 -9.49 -1.74
C VAL A 73 6.55 -10.94 -1.31
N LEU A 74 7.12 -11.87 -2.08
CA LEU A 74 7.05 -13.31 -1.85
C LEU A 74 7.59 -13.68 -0.46
N GLY A 75 6.83 -14.50 0.28
CA GLY A 75 7.24 -14.99 1.59
C GLY A 75 7.25 -13.94 2.71
N SER A 76 6.71 -12.74 2.48
CA SER A 76 6.61 -11.72 3.53
C SER A 76 5.71 -12.16 4.69
N ASN A 77 6.00 -11.67 5.89
CA ASN A 77 5.26 -12.01 7.11
C ASN A 77 3.77 -11.70 6.96
N GLY A 78 2.92 -12.66 7.34
CA GLY A 78 1.46 -12.52 7.24
C GLY A 78 0.89 -12.55 5.82
N SER A 79 1.70 -12.85 4.80
CA SER A 79 1.23 -12.99 3.41
C SER A 79 0.53 -14.33 3.16
N VAL A 80 -0.02 -14.47 1.95
CA VAL A 80 -0.80 -15.64 1.54
C VAL A 80 0.01 -16.94 1.52
N ILE A 81 1.30 -16.88 1.21
CA ILE A 81 2.17 -18.07 1.13
C ILE A 81 2.34 -18.71 2.51
N PRO A 82 2.80 -17.99 3.57
CA PRO A 82 2.84 -18.54 4.92
C PRO A 82 1.47 -18.98 5.46
N LEU A 83 0.37 -18.33 5.03
CA LEU A 83 -0.97 -18.77 5.39
C LEU A 83 -1.27 -20.15 4.79
N PHE A 84 -1.01 -20.34 3.50
CA PHE A 84 -1.20 -21.64 2.84
C PHE A 84 -0.32 -22.72 3.43
N GLU A 85 0.93 -22.43 3.74
CA GLU A 85 1.80 -23.40 4.43
C GLU A 85 1.23 -23.82 5.78
N ARG A 86 0.76 -22.86 6.59
CA ARG A 86 0.09 -23.19 7.86
C ARG A 86 -1.18 -24.02 7.63
N GLN A 87 -2.01 -23.67 6.65
CA GLN A 87 -3.23 -24.42 6.36
C GLN A 87 -2.93 -25.86 5.92
N MET A 88 -1.94 -26.07 5.04
CA MET A 88 -1.50 -27.41 4.63
C MET A 88 -0.96 -28.21 5.80
N LEU A 89 -0.17 -27.60 6.69
CA LEU A 89 0.33 -28.26 7.91
C LEU A 89 -0.81 -28.75 8.84
N HIS A 90 -1.99 -28.14 8.75
CA HIS A 90 -3.18 -28.54 9.52
C HIS A 90 -4.15 -29.42 8.70
N GLY A 91 -3.74 -29.91 7.52
CA GLY A 91 -4.57 -30.78 6.67
C GLY A 91 -5.50 -30.05 5.69
N GLY A 92 -5.39 -28.74 5.56
CA GLY A 92 -6.23 -27.94 4.66
C GLY A 92 -7.68 -27.76 5.14
N PRO A 93 -8.59 -27.30 4.27
CA PRO A 93 -8.35 -26.80 2.91
C PRO A 93 -7.59 -25.48 2.92
N LEU A 94 -6.97 -25.13 1.78
CA LEU A 94 -6.49 -23.77 1.57
C LEU A 94 -7.67 -22.82 1.40
N THR A 95 -7.56 -21.57 1.87
CA THR A 95 -8.64 -20.59 1.72
C THR A 95 -8.26 -19.44 0.81
N ILE A 96 -9.05 -19.21 -0.23
CA ILE A 96 -8.93 -18.02 -1.09
C ILE A 96 -10.16 -17.12 -0.95
N THR A 97 -9.99 -15.82 -1.16
CA THR A 97 -11.09 -14.87 -0.98
C THR A 97 -11.97 -14.76 -2.21
N ASP A 98 -11.40 -14.83 -3.41
CA ASP A 98 -12.13 -14.84 -4.68
C ASP A 98 -11.39 -15.71 -5.74
N PRO A 99 -12.08 -16.46 -6.62
CA PRO A 99 -11.43 -17.27 -7.66
C PRO A 99 -10.60 -16.48 -8.68
N ASN A 100 -10.95 -15.22 -8.91
CA ASN A 100 -10.33 -14.35 -9.91
C ASN A 100 -9.29 -13.40 -9.30
N ILE A 101 -9.05 -13.47 -7.99
CA ILE A 101 -8.12 -12.58 -7.32
C ILE A 101 -6.68 -12.76 -7.83
N THR A 102 -6.05 -11.65 -8.21
CA THR A 102 -4.67 -11.63 -8.69
C THR A 102 -3.82 -10.67 -7.88
N ARG A 103 -2.52 -10.96 -7.76
CA ARG A 103 -1.55 -10.08 -7.11
C ARG A 103 -0.24 -10.05 -7.89
N TYR A 104 0.40 -8.88 -7.91
CA TYR A 104 1.77 -8.75 -8.37
C TYR A 104 2.72 -9.29 -7.30
N PHE A 105 3.75 -10.00 -7.73
CA PHE A 105 4.77 -10.54 -6.83
C PHE A 105 6.17 -10.22 -7.32
N MET A 106 7.04 -9.90 -6.37
CA MET A 106 8.49 -9.88 -6.56
C MET A 106 9.17 -10.55 -5.38
N THR A 107 10.45 -10.88 -5.55
CA THR A 107 11.24 -11.45 -4.45
C THR A 107 11.71 -10.34 -3.49
N ILE A 108 12.04 -10.69 -2.23
CA ILE A 108 12.61 -9.74 -1.27
C ILE A 108 13.90 -9.10 -1.81
N PRO A 109 14.89 -9.85 -2.35
CA PRO A 109 16.13 -9.25 -2.86
C PRO A 109 15.87 -8.27 -4.01
N GLU A 110 14.96 -8.62 -4.93
CA GLU A 110 14.58 -7.74 -6.03
C GLU A 110 13.95 -6.44 -5.54
N ALA A 111 13.02 -6.51 -4.56
CA ALA A 111 12.42 -5.32 -3.98
C ALA A 111 13.48 -4.43 -3.31
N CYS A 112 14.38 -5.01 -2.53
CA CYS A 112 15.46 -4.28 -1.88
C CYS A 112 16.40 -3.61 -2.88
N GLN A 113 16.75 -4.29 -3.98
CA GLN A 113 17.59 -3.72 -5.04
C GLN A 113 16.91 -2.53 -5.71
N LEU A 114 15.64 -2.67 -6.10
CA LEU A 114 14.91 -1.57 -6.75
C LEU A 114 14.69 -0.37 -5.81
N VAL A 115 14.48 -0.60 -4.51
CA VAL A 115 14.41 0.49 -3.51
C VAL A 115 15.74 1.22 -3.38
N GLN A 116 16.87 0.51 -3.36
CA GLN A 116 18.20 1.13 -3.31
C GLN A 116 18.49 1.92 -4.59
N GLU A 117 18.13 1.37 -5.74
CA GLU A 117 18.29 2.01 -7.05
C GLU A 117 17.46 3.30 -7.13
N ALA A 118 16.19 3.24 -6.70
CA ALA A 118 15.31 4.41 -6.55
C ALA A 118 15.91 5.47 -5.61
N ALA A 119 16.50 5.03 -4.49
CA ALA A 119 17.17 5.91 -3.54
C ALA A 119 18.36 6.63 -4.17
N VAL A 120 19.15 5.97 -5.03
CA VAL A 120 20.29 6.58 -5.72
C VAL A 120 19.81 7.59 -6.77
N MET A 121 18.84 7.23 -7.61
CA MET A 121 18.38 8.07 -8.72
C MET A 121 17.55 9.29 -8.30
N GLY A 122 16.77 9.19 -7.21
CA GLY A 122 15.79 10.22 -6.85
C GLY A 122 16.42 11.55 -6.43
N LYS A 123 15.80 12.65 -6.83
CA LYS A 123 16.23 14.03 -6.59
C LYS A 123 15.26 14.80 -5.69
N GLY A 124 14.25 14.13 -5.16
CA GLY A 124 13.24 14.71 -4.27
C GLY A 124 11.92 14.93 -4.99
N GLY A 125 10.83 14.48 -4.37
CA GLY A 125 9.46 14.61 -4.86
C GLY A 125 9.00 13.50 -5.80
N GLU A 126 9.88 12.59 -6.21
CA GLU A 126 9.49 11.47 -7.07
C GLU A 126 8.73 10.38 -6.31
N ILE A 127 7.72 9.84 -6.98
CA ILE A 127 7.06 8.60 -6.59
C ILE A 127 7.45 7.55 -7.64
N PHE A 128 8.38 6.67 -7.28
CA PHE A 128 8.79 5.57 -8.12
C PHE A 128 7.80 4.42 -8.05
N VAL A 129 7.47 3.84 -9.19
CA VAL A 129 6.61 2.67 -9.33
C VAL A 129 7.42 1.57 -9.99
N PHE A 130 7.45 0.40 -9.37
CA PHE A 130 8.21 -0.74 -9.90
C PHE A 130 7.36 -1.57 -10.85
N ASP A 131 7.97 -1.93 -11.98
CA ASP A 131 7.43 -2.97 -12.86
C ASP A 131 7.61 -4.34 -12.19
N MET A 132 6.50 -5.03 -11.99
CA MET A 132 6.44 -6.33 -11.33
C MET A 132 6.06 -7.45 -12.30
N GLY A 133 6.02 -7.18 -13.60
CA GLY A 133 5.58 -8.11 -14.61
C GLY A 133 4.10 -8.46 -14.47
N GLU A 134 3.75 -9.69 -14.86
CA GLU A 134 2.36 -10.12 -14.92
C GLU A 134 1.79 -10.50 -13.55
N PRO A 135 0.52 -10.13 -13.26
CA PRO A 135 -0.12 -10.49 -12.01
C PRO A 135 -0.43 -12.00 -11.96
N VAL A 136 -0.25 -12.61 -10.79
CA VAL A 136 -0.45 -14.04 -10.56
C VAL A 136 -1.82 -14.30 -9.95
N LYS A 137 -2.60 -15.23 -10.53
CA LYS A 137 -3.84 -15.72 -9.92
C LYS A 137 -3.55 -16.49 -8.63
N ILE A 138 -4.17 -16.09 -7.52
CA ILE A 138 -3.94 -16.74 -6.22
C ILE A 138 -4.45 -18.18 -6.21
N MET A 139 -5.51 -18.47 -6.99
CA MET A 139 -5.98 -19.85 -7.21
C MET A 139 -4.88 -20.74 -7.82
N GLU A 140 -4.17 -20.26 -8.83
CA GLU A 140 -3.11 -21.03 -9.49
C GLU A 140 -1.88 -21.17 -8.58
N LEU A 141 -1.54 -20.11 -7.84
CA LEU A 141 -0.51 -20.16 -6.80
C LEU A 141 -0.82 -21.25 -5.75
N ALA A 142 -2.07 -21.30 -5.25
CA ALA A 142 -2.50 -22.30 -4.28
C ALA A 142 -2.33 -23.73 -4.81
N LYS A 143 -2.83 -24.01 -6.03
CA LYS A 143 -2.68 -25.31 -6.69
C LYS A 143 -1.21 -25.70 -6.89
N GLN A 144 -0.37 -24.74 -7.31
CA GLN A 144 1.06 -24.98 -7.50
C GLN A 144 1.75 -25.30 -6.17
N MET A 145 1.40 -24.59 -5.09
CA MET A 145 1.94 -24.87 -3.75
C MET A 145 1.57 -26.26 -3.24
N ILE A 146 0.32 -26.70 -3.44
CA ILE A 146 -0.13 -28.06 -3.08
C ILE A 146 0.74 -29.11 -3.80
N ARG A 147 0.89 -28.98 -5.13
CA ARG A 147 1.70 -29.89 -5.96
C ARG A 147 3.17 -29.92 -5.54
N LEU A 148 3.76 -28.76 -5.26
CA LEU A 148 5.17 -28.67 -4.85
C LEU A 148 5.45 -29.30 -3.48
N LYS A 149 4.44 -29.44 -2.62
CA LYS A 149 4.55 -30.14 -1.33
C LYS A 149 4.27 -31.65 -1.45
N GLY A 150 4.02 -32.16 -2.66
CA GLY A 150 3.78 -33.58 -2.93
C GLY A 150 2.32 -34.04 -2.74
N TYR A 151 1.38 -33.10 -2.60
CA TYR A 151 -0.04 -33.37 -2.47
C TYR A 151 -0.76 -33.18 -3.82
N ASN A 152 -1.89 -33.86 -3.98
CA ASN A 152 -2.80 -33.72 -5.11
C ASN A 152 -3.97 -32.79 -4.78
N TYR A 153 -4.34 -31.95 -5.74
CA TYR A 153 -5.55 -31.12 -5.68
C TYR A 153 -6.60 -31.68 -6.65
N PRO A 154 -7.86 -31.88 -6.22
CA PRO A 154 -8.41 -31.61 -4.88
C PRO A 154 -8.32 -32.80 -3.89
N GLU A 155 -7.73 -33.94 -4.26
CA GLU A 155 -7.86 -35.21 -3.53
C GLU A 155 -7.22 -35.20 -2.14
N ASP A 156 -6.00 -34.67 -2.01
CA ASP A 156 -5.29 -34.62 -0.73
C ASP A 156 -5.56 -33.30 0.01
N ILE A 157 -5.58 -32.18 -0.72
CA ILE A 157 -5.84 -30.85 -0.19
C ILE A 157 -6.74 -30.08 -1.16
N ASP A 158 -7.91 -29.65 -0.67
CA ASP A 158 -8.86 -28.83 -1.42
C ASP A 158 -8.63 -27.32 -1.21
N ILE A 159 -9.28 -26.49 -2.03
CA ILE A 159 -9.27 -25.03 -1.96
C ILE A 159 -10.70 -24.50 -1.80
N LYS A 160 -10.95 -23.78 -0.71
CA LYS A 160 -12.25 -23.19 -0.39
C LYS A 160 -12.27 -21.67 -0.64
N VAL A 161 -13.30 -21.20 -1.32
CA VAL A 161 -13.58 -19.76 -1.47
C VAL A 161 -14.32 -19.26 -0.22
N VAL A 162 -13.77 -18.25 0.46
CA VAL A 162 -14.32 -17.70 1.72
C VAL A 162 -14.93 -16.30 1.58
N GLY A 163 -14.88 -15.72 0.38
CA GLY A 163 -15.38 -14.38 0.09
C GLY A 163 -14.35 -13.27 0.35
N LEU A 164 -14.57 -12.12 -0.29
CA LEU A 164 -13.71 -10.94 -0.15
C LEU A 164 -13.82 -10.33 1.25
N ARG A 165 -12.67 -9.89 1.77
CA ARG A 165 -12.62 -9.15 3.03
C ARG A 165 -12.99 -7.68 2.81
N PRO A 166 -13.37 -6.95 3.88
CA PRO A 166 -13.61 -5.51 3.79
C PRO A 166 -12.44 -4.75 3.17
N GLY A 167 -12.73 -4.08 2.06
CA GLY A 167 -11.83 -3.23 1.30
C GLY A 167 -10.77 -3.97 0.46
N GLU A 168 -10.89 -5.29 0.31
CA GLU A 168 -10.01 -6.09 -0.53
C GLU A 168 -10.37 -5.97 -2.01
N LYS A 169 -9.38 -5.63 -2.85
CA LYS A 169 -9.54 -5.59 -4.31
C LYS A 169 -9.38 -6.98 -4.92
N ILE A 170 -10.11 -7.27 -5.99
CA ILE A 170 -9.86 -8.45 -6.83
C ILE A 170 -8.54 -8.27 -7.61
N PHE A 171 -8.33 -7.07 -8.17
CA PHE A 171 -7.14 -6.69 -8.94
C PHE A 171 -6.49 -5.46 -8.29
N GLU A 172 -5.18 -5.53 -8.04
CA GLU A 172 -4.42 -4.36 -7.61
C GLU A 172 -3.96 -3.55 -8.83
N GLU A 173 -3.76 -2.26 -8.63
CA GLU A 173 -3.34 -1.31 -9.67
C GLU A 173 -1.98 -0.74 -9.27
N LEU A 174 -1.10 -0.51 -10.25
CA LEU A 174 0.20 0.11 -9.99
C LEU A 174 0.17 1.64 -10.18
N LEU A 175 -0.86 2.17 -10.86
CA LEU A 175 -1.03 3.60 -11.17
C LEU A 175 -2.47 4.05 -10.94
N ALA A 176 -2.64 5.27 -10.39
CA ALA A 176 -3.98 5.81 -10.14
C ALA A 176 -4.61 6.34 -11.43
N ASN A 177 -5.93 6.55 -11.40
CA ASN A 177 -6.64 7.09 -12.55
C ASN A 177 -6.09 8.48 -12.92
N GLY A 178 -5.57 8.62 -14.14
CA GLY A 178 -4.98 9.86 -14.64
C GLY A 178 -3.53 10.11 -14.21
N GLU A 179 -2.89 9.19 -13.46
CA GLU A 179 -1.43 9.20 -13.29
C GLU A 179 -0.77 8.69 -14.57
N ASN A 180 0.13 9.50 -15.14
CA ASN A 180 1.02 9.08 -16.22
C ASN A 180 2.37 8.70 -15.63
N THR A 181 3.09 7.81 -16.31
CA THR A 181 4.47 7.47 -15.96
C THR A 181 5.48 8.11 -16.89
N GLU A 182 6.65 8.43 -16.32
CA GLU A 182 7.87 8.68 -17.08
C GLU A 182 8.84 7.52 -16.86
N LYS A 183 9.55 7.14 -17.91
CA LYS A 183 10.60 6.13 -17.80
C LYS A 183 11.82 6.69 -17.09
N THR A 184 12.49 5.85 -16.30
CA THR A 184 13.84 6.14 -15.80
C THR A 184 14.89 5.46 -16.69
N TYR A 185 16.17 5.55 -16.31
CA TYR A 185 17.21 4.75 -16.97
C TYR A 185 17.12 3.26 -16.62
N HIS A 186 16.43 2.90 -15.54
CA HIS A 186 16.26 1.52 -15.11
C HIS A 186 14.92 0.98 -15.63
N GLU A 187 14.96 -0.11 -16.38
CA GLU A 187 13.79 -0.65 -17.11
C GLU A 187 12.60 -0.97 -16.20
N LYS A 188 12.88 -1.44 -14.98
CA LYS A 188 11.85 -1.77 -13.98
C LYS A 188 11.39 -0.61 -13.09
N ILE A 189 11.87 0.61 -13.30
CA ILE A 189 11.53 1.76 -12.43
C ILE A 189 10.95 2.88 -13.29
N MET A 190 9.74 3.30 -12.93
CA MET A 190 9.02 4.41 -13.54
C MET A 190 8.75 5.50 -12.52
N ILE A 191 8.56 6.74 -12.95
CA ILE A 191 8.15 7.86 -12.09
C ILE A 191 6.67 8.13 -12.34
N ALA A 192 5.84 8.06 -11.32
CA ALA A 192 4.44 8.48 -11.39
C ALA A 192 4.34 10.01 -11.28
N LYS A 193 3.66 10.64 -12.26
CA LYS A 193 3.33 12.05 -12.20
C LYS A 193 2.15 12.28 -11.26
N VAL A 194 2.41 12.94 -10.14
CA VAL A 194 1.37 13.36 -9.20
C VAL A 194 1.12 14.86 -9.27
N ASN A 195 -0.14 15.25 -9.11
CA ASN A 195 -0.51 16.66 -9.02
C ASN A 195 -0.07 17.22 -7.65
N THR A 196 0.77 18.26 -7.68
CA THR A 196 1.32 18.93 -6.50
C THR A 196 0.72 20.33 -6.27
N ALA A 197 -0.28 20.75 -7.06
CA ALA A 197 -0.84 22.10 -6.97
C ALA A 197 -1.44 22.42 -5.58
N ASP A 198 -2.03 21.41 -4.93
CA ASP A 198 -2.79 21.59 -3.69
C ASP A 198 -2.00 21.26 -2.42
N LEU A 199 -0.66 21.10 -2.50
CA LEU A 199 0.14 20.62 -1.36
C LEU A 199 0.02 21.48 -0.09
N ASP A 200 -0.22 22.78 -0.21
CA ASP A 200 -0.37 23.67 0.96
C ASP A 200 -1.69 23.42 1.69
N MET A 201 -2.78 23.28 0.94
CA MET A 201 -4.06 22.87 1.50
C MET A 201 -3.97 21.47 2.11
N GLN A 202 -3.29 20.53 1.43
CA GLN A 202 -3.12 19.18 1.92
C GLN A 202 -2.28 19.11 3.19
N LYS A 203 -1.25 19.96 3.33
CA LYS A 203 -0.47 20.07 4.56
C LYS A 203 -1.38 20.37 5.75
N SER A 204 -2.22 21.40 5.65
CA SER A 204 -3.16 21.77 6.72
C SER A 204 -4.13 20.63 7.05
N ARG A 205 -4.61 19.88 6.05
CA ARG A 205 -5.49 18.72 6.28
C ARG A 205 -4.78 17.56 6.98
N VAL A 206 -3.53 17.28 6.60
CA VAL A 206 -2.70 16.25 7.24
C VAL A 206 -2.40 16.62 8.69
N GLU A 207 -2.01 17.87 8.95
CA GLU A 207 -1.77 18.39 10.30
C GLU A 207 -3.03 18.29 11.16
N PHE A 208 -4.18 18.71 10.63
CA PHE A 208 -5.47 18.56 11.31
C PHE A 208 -5.81 17.10 11.61
N LEU A 209 -5.61 16.18 10.66
CA LEU A 209 -5.85 14.75 10.87
C LEU A 209 -4.94 14.20 11.98
N CYS A 210 -3.66 14.58 12.01
CA CYS A 210 -2.72 14.16 13.05
C CYS A 210 -3.12 14.69 14.43
N GLN A 211 -3.55 15.94 14.52
CA GLN A 211 -4.01 16.52 15.78
C GLN A 211 -5.32 15.85 16.24
N TYR A 212 -6.28 15.67 15.33
CA TYR A 212 -7.58 15.09 15.68
C TYR A 212 -7.45 13.66 16.19
N VAL A 213 -6.55 12.84 15.62
CA VAL A 213 -6.40 11.44 16.06
C VAL A 213 -5.78 11.31 17.46
N GLU A 214 -5.04 12.31 17.95
CA GLU A 214 -4.47 12.28 19.31
C GLU A 214 -5.57 12.30 20.39
N ASP A 215 -6.62 13.10 20.16
CA ASP A 215 -7.75 13.24 21.08
C ASP A 215 -8.94 12.32 20.75
N ALA A 216 -8.90 11.62 19.61
CA ALA A 216 -9.99 10.79 19.14
C ALA A 216 -10.21 9.54 20.00
N ASN A 217 -11.47 9.19 20.23
CA ASN A 217 -11.84 7.90 20.79
C ASN A 217 -11.74 6.80 19.71
N PRO A 218 -10.87 5.78 19.89
CA PRO A 218 -10.62 4.76 18.87
C PRO A 218 -11.86 3.95 18.45
N SER A 219 -12.88 3.88 19.32
CA SER A 219 -14.11 3.13 19.07
C SER A 219 -15.21 4.01 18.47
N ALA A 220 -15.41 5.22 18.99
CA ALA A 220 -16.50 6.11 18.59
C ALA A 220 -16.20 6.87 17.29
N ASP A 221 -14.96 7.28 17.06
CA ASP A 221 -14.64 8.26 16.01
C ASP A 221 -14.20 7.63 14.68
N LYS A 222 -14.37 6.31 14.53
CA LYS A 222 -13.95 5.58 13.31
C LYS A 222 -14.52 6.18 12.03
N MET A 223 -15.80 6.58 12.05
CA MET A 223 -16.46 7.17 10.89
C MET A 223 -15.88 8.55 10.56
N GLU A 224 -15.65 9.37 11.58
CA GLU A 224 -15.10 10.72 11.40
C GLU A 224 -13.65 10.67 10.91
N LEU A 225 -12.82 9.81 11.50
CA LEU A 225 -11.44 9.57 11.04
C LEU A 225 -11.40 9.17 9.55
N VAL A 226 -12.28 8.26 9.12
CA VAL A 226 -12.35 7.87 7.71
C VAL A 226 -12.90 9.00 6.82
N ARG A 227 -13.85 9.79 7.31
CA ARG A 227 -14.34 10.99 6.61
C ARG A 227 -13.19 11.97 6.35
N LEU A 228 -12.34 12.22 7.35
CA LEU A 228 -11.17 13.09 7.21
C LEU A 228 -10.14 12.52 6.23
N ILE A 229 -9.89 11.21 6.25
CA ILE A 229 -9.03 10.57 5.24
C ILE A 229 -9.58 10.80 3.82
N LYS A 230 -10.89 10.65 3.60
CA LYS A 230 -11.54 10.87 2.29
C LYS A 230 -11.48 12.32 1.81
N LEU A 231 -11.41 13.30 2.72
CA LEU A 231 -11.17 14.69 2.35
C LEU A 231 -9.75 14.90 1.80
N ILE A 232 -8.76 14.17 2.32
CA ILE A 232 -7.37 14.23 1.86
C ILE A 232 -7.19 13.43 0.57
N VAL A 233 -7.85 12.27 0.47
CA VAL A 233 -7.75 11.30 -0.63
C VAL A 233 -9.14 11.11 -1.27
N PRO A 234 -9.57 12.02 -2.17
CA PRO A 234 -10.90 11.96 -2.80
C PRO A 234 -11.13 10.68 -3.62
N GLU A 235 -10.05 10.06 -4.12
CA GLU A 235 -10.09 8.79 -4.85
C GLU A 235 -10.34 7.57 -3.95
N TYR A 236 -10.37 7.73 -2.61
CA TYR A 236 -10.64 6.62 -1.68
C TYR A 236 -12.11 6.19 -1.74
N ARG A 237 -12.38 5.07 -2.43
CA ARG A 237 -13.70 4.42 -2.50
C ARG A 237 -13.74 3.15 -1.68
N SER A 238 -14.47 3.16 -0.58
CA SER A 238 -14.54 2.00 0.32
C SER A 238 -15.27 0.83 -0.34
N GLN A 239 -14.76 -0.39 -0.19
CA GLN A 239 -15.42 -1.60 -0.70
C GLN A 239 -15.74 -2.55 0.44
N ASN A 240 -16.89 -3.22 0.40
CA ASN A 240 -17.29 -4.25 1.37
C ASN A 240 -17.12 -3.83 2.85
N SER A 241 -17.37 -2.56 3.19
CA SER A 241 -17.13 -2.03 4.53
C SER A 241 -18.13 -0.95 4.92
N VAL A 242 -18.31 -0.74 6.24
CA VAL A 242 -19.24 0.26 6.80
C VAL A 242 -18.95 1.69 6.32
N PHE A 243 -17.73 1.96 5.89
CA PHE A 243 -17.29 3.27 5.40
C PHE A 243 -17.82 3.63 4.01
N GLN A 244 -18.49 2.69 3.32
CA GLN A 244 -19.18 2.94 2.05
C GLN A 244 -20.23 4.04 2.15
N THR A 245 -20.82 4.23 3.32
CA THR A 245 -21.78 5.31 3.60
C THR A 245 -21.16 6.71 3.47
N LEU A 246 -19.83 6.81 3.46
CA LEU A 246 -19.07 8.05 3.29
C LEU A 246 -18.61 8.26 1.84
N ASP A 247 -18.83 7.29 0.94
CA ASP A 247 -18.51 7.42 -0.48
C ASP A 247 -19.56 8.31 -1.16
N LYS A 248 -19.22 9.57 -1.37
CA LYS A 248 -20.01 10.53 -2.15
C LYS A 248 -19.39 10.78 -3.52
#